data_AF-A0A5N5Q076-F1
#
_entry.id   AF-A0A5N5Q076-F1
#
_cell.length_a   1.000
_cell.length_b   1.000
_cell.length_c   1.000
_cell.angle_alpha   90.00
_cell.angle_beta   90.00
_cell.angle_gamma   90.00
#
_symmetry.space_group_name_H-M   'P 1'
#
loop_
_entity.id
_entity.type
_entity.pdbx_description
1 polymer ?
#
loop_
_entity_poly.entity_id
_entity_poly.type
_entity_poly.pdbx_seq_one_letter_code
_entity_poly.pdbx_strand_id
1 'polypeptide(L)'
;MGVIAQTIVGMTIAFSYTLFGKVSPSLPGHSSAFPISIPLPTRGQLTNQQPEGNAITQSFMGVPALLVDFPPPTSPAHPSAARHLGRQWPVFWSVGNVFFRPISTLGIFGYAFAAYDAFSSASSRLRNTTPGVSAAYETTRGTGMQGDWRFYAVSALCHLVTVVHSAVNMQPINGRIDALKAEGTGTAELEKAEFWARRWAKLNLVRLVMPLVAGSLALSQALKV
;
A
#
# COMPACT_ATOMS: atom_id res chain seq x y z
N MET A 1 18.22 8.45 -21.73
CA MET A 1 17.02 7.89 -21.08
C MET A 1 16.92 8.28 -19.59
N GLY A 2 17.79 9.17 -19.08
CA GLY A 2 17.87 9.50 -17.65
C GLY A 2 16.63 10.12 -17.01
N VAL A 3 15.84 10.91 -17.75
CA VAL A 3 14.72 11.64 -17.13
C VAL A 3 13.52 10.74 -16.88
N ILE A 4 13.12 9.85 -17.79
CA ILE A 4 11.87 9.08 -17.63
C ILE A 4 11.98 8.02 -16.53
N ALA A 5 13.10 7.29 -16.46
CA ALA A 5 13.33 6.32 -15.40
C ALA A 5 13.51 7.00 -14.03
N GLN A 6 14.24 8.12 -13.96
CA GLN A 6 14.30 8.94 -12.74
C GLN A 6 12.94 9.56 -12.40
N THR A 7 12.09 9.87 -13.37
CA THR A 7 10.73 10.36 -13.13
C THR A 7 9.83 9.24 -12.64
N ILE A 8 9.97 7.99 -13.10
CA ILE A 8 9.16 6.86 -12.59
C ILE A 8 9.62 6.48 -11.18
N VAL A 9 10.92 6.33 -10.96
CA VAL A 9 11.49 6.06 -9.63
C VAL A 9 11.22 7.26 -8.70
N GLY A 10 11.42 8.47 -9.19
CA GLY A 10 11.16 9.73 -8.50
C GLY A 10 9.68 9.95 -8.22
N MET A 11 8.75 9.56 -9.10
CA MET A 11 7.32 9.56 -8.81
C MET A 11 6.99 8.50 -7.79
N THR A 12 7.59 7.30 -7.85
CA THR A 12 7.36 6.25 -6.86
C THR A 12 7.87 6.68 -5.47
N ILE A 13 9.03 7.33 -5.40
CA ILE A 13 9.64 7.87 -4.17
C ILE A 13 8.89 9.11 -3.68
N ALA A 14 8.62 10.10 -4.54
CA ALA A 14 7.90 11.32 -4.20
C ALA A 14 6.48 11.00 -3.76
N PHE A 15 5.81 10.07 -4.42
CA PHE A 15 4.48 9.61 -4.01
C PHE A 15 4.53 8.82 -2.70
N SER A 16 5.59 8.03 -2.46
CA SER A 16 5.85 7.46 -1.13
C SER A 16 6.04 8.58 -0.09
N TYR A 17 6.79 9.64 -0.40
CA TYR A 17 6.96 10.80 0.47
C TYR A 17 5.66 11.58 0.70
N THR A 18 4.77 11.70 -0.30
CA THR A 18 3.46 12.33 -0.10
C THR A 18 2.59 11.48 0.82
N LEU A 19 2.72 10.15 0.78
CA LEU A 19 2.06 9.24 1.70
C LEU A 19 2.68 9.28 3.11
N PHE A 20 3.99 9.46 3.27
CA PHE A 20 4.67 9.36 4.58
C PHE A 20 5.06 10.71 5.22
N GLY A 21 5.05 11.81 4.48
CA GLY A 21 5.86 13.00 4.79
C GLY A 21 5.14 14.26 5.27
N LYS A 22 3.82 14.26 5.45
CA LYS A 22 3.12 15.42 6.05
C LYS A 22 2.74 15.15 7.51
N VAL A 23 3.74 15.17 8.38
CA VAL A 23 3.52 15.55 9.78
C VAL A 23 3.82 17.03 9.85
N SER A 24 2.78 17.87 9.78
CA SER A 24 2.96 19.31 10.01
C SER A 24 3.49 19.52 11.44
N PRO A 25 4.65 20.16 11.63
CA PRO A 25 5.03 20.63 12.96
C PRO A 25 4.04 21.73 13.35
N SER A 26 3.18 21.45 14.32
CA SER A 26 2.41 22.49 14.99
C SER A 26 3.39 23.46 15.64
N LEU A 27 3.39 24.70 15.16
CA LEU A 27 4.11 25.82 15.77
C LEU A 27 3.67 26.00 17.24
N PRO A 28 4.59 26.30 18.16
CA PRO A 28 4.26 26.52 19.56
C PRO A 28 3.74 27.95 19.77
N GLY A 29 2.60 28.07 20.43
CA GLY A 29 2.17 29.34 21.00
C GLY A 29 0.70 29.67 20.78
N HIS A 30 -0.17 29.07 21.60
CA HIS A 30 -1.24 29.81 22.26
C HIS A 30 -1.81 28.98 23.41
N SER A 31 -1.50 29.44 24.64
CA SER A 31 -2.21 29.04 25.84
C SER A 31 -3.52 29.81 25.92
N SER A 32 -4.63 29.11 25.70
CA SER A 32 -5.93 29.51 26.24
C SER A 32 -6.74 28.24 26.51
N ALA A 33 -7.13 28.09 27.77
CA ALA A 33 -7.99 27.03 28.24
C ALA A 33 -9.31 27.04 27.43
N PHE A 34 -9.58 25.94 26.72
CA PHE A 34 -10.87 25.68 26.10
C PHE A 34 -11.54 24.50 26.82
N PRO A 35 -12.84 24.62 27.16
CA PRO A 35 -13.61 23.51 27.70
C PRO A 35 -13.81 22.46 26.59
N ILE A 36 -13.51 21.20 26.91
CA ILE A 36 -13.76 20.06 26.02
C ILE A 36 -15.28 19.79 25.99
N SER A 37 -15.98 20.52 25.15
CA SER A 37 -17.25 20.09 24.57
C SER A 37 -16.95 19.59 23.17
N ILE A 38 -16.80 18.28 23.02
CA ILE A 38 -16.72 17.63 21.70
C ILE A 38 -18.11 17.78 21.07
N PRO A 39 -18.29 18.58 20.00
CA PRO A 39 -19.56 18.63 19.31
C PRO A 39 -19.75 17.27 18.62
N LEU A 40 -20.85 16.57 18.93
CA LEU A 40 -21.27 15.45 18.10
C LEU A 40 -21.48 15.97 16.67
N PRO A 41 -20.93 15.29 15.63
CA PRO A 41 -21.17 15.69 14.27
C PRO A 41 -22.67 15.61 13.97
N THR A 42 -23.26 16.71 13.54
CA THR A 42 -24.61 16.72 12.98
C THR A 42 -24.64 15.82 11.75
N ARG A 43 -25.71 15.01 11.63
CA ARG A 43 -25.93 13.86 10.74
C ARG A 43 -25.84 14.13 9.21
N GLY A 44 -25.21 15.23 8.76
CA GLY A 44 -25.23 15.65 7.36
C GLY A 44 -23.93 16.23 6.76
N GLN A 45 -22.81 16.33 7.51
CA GLN A 45 -21.58 16.99 6.99
C GLN A 45 -20.34 16.09 6.79
N LEU A 46 -20.46 14.77 6.97
CA LEU A 46 -19.31 13.85 6.88
C LEU A 46 -18.96 13.34 5.46
N THR A 47 -19.54 13.89 4.39
CA THR A 47 -19.36 13.33 3.04
C THR A 47 -18.18 13.88 2.24
N ASN A 48 -17.51 14.96 2.66
CA ASN A 48 -16.49 15.62 1.81
C ASN A 48 -15.14 15.95 2.47
N GLN A 49 -14.93 15.60 3.73
CA GLN A 49 -13.59 15.59 4.31
C GLN A 49 -13.21 14.15 4.62
N GLN A 50 -12.81 13.42 3.59
CA GLN A 50 -12.04 12.20 3.77
C GLN A 50 -10.73 12.65 4.42
N PRO A 51 -10.43 12.28 5.68
CA PRO A 51 -9.10 12.49 6.19
C PRO A 51 -8.21 11.63 5.31
N GLU A 52 -7.38 12.24 4.49
CA GLU A 52 -6.29 11.58 3.78
C GLU A 52 -5.21 11.15 4.80
N GLY A 53 -5.62 10.43 5.85
CA GLY A 53 -4.68 9.67 6.64
C GLY A 53 -4.09 8.62 5.72
N ASN A 54 -2.77 8.53 5.67
CA ASN A 54 -2.04 7.59 4.82
C ASN A 54 -2.71 6.21 4.86
N ALA A 55 -3.00 5.66 3.68
CA ALA A 55 -3.72 4.39 3.50
C ALA A 55 -3.13 3.24 4.34
N ILE A 56 -1.82 3.30 4.59
CA ILE A 56 -1.10 2.38 5.47
C ILE A 56 -1.51 2.61 6.93
N THR A 57 -1.41 3.82 7.46
CA THR A 57 -1.86 4.15 8.82
C THR A 57 -3.35 3.84 9.03
N GLN A 58 -4.23 4.14 8.06
CA GLN A 58 -5.65 3.81 8.21
C GLN A 58 -5.91 2.30 8.28
N SER A 59 -5.22 1.51 7.46
CA SER A 59 -5.39 0.05 7.45
C SER A 59 -4.73 -0.63 8.67
N PHE A 60 -3.56 -0.12 9.10
CA PHE A 60 -2.75 -0.74 10.16
C PHE A 60 -3.04 -0.23 11.57
N MET A 61 -3.55 0.99 11.72
CA MET A 61 -3.98 1.49 13.03
C MET A 61 -5.48 1.29 13.23
N GLY A 62 -6.28 1.44 12.17
CA GLY A 62 -7.73 1.37 12.28
C GLY A 62 -8.27 -0.02 12.61
N VAL A 63 -7.80 -1.07 11.93
CA VAL A 63 -8.31 -2.43 12.19
C VAL A 63 -7.91 -2.96 13.57
N PRO A 64 -6.66 -2.81 14.04
CA PRO A 64 -6.33 -3.15 15.43
C PRO A 64 -7.10 -2.33 16.46
N ALA A 65 -7.35 -1.03 16.21
CA ALA A 65 -8.18 -0.22 17.10
C ALA A 65 -9.63 -0.72 17.18
N LEU A 66 -10.17 -1.26 16.09
CA LEU A 66 -11.50 -1.90 16.11
C LEU A 66 -11.49 -3.28 16.77
N LEU A 67 -10.32 -3.91 16.96
CA LEU A 67 -10.20 -5.27 17.48
C LEU A 67 -9.72 -5.35 18.94
N VAL A 68 -9.11 -4.29 19.48
CA VAL A 68 -8.49 -4.33 20.81
C VAL A 68 -9.49 -4.62 21.93
N ASP A 69 -10.71 -4.08 21.80
CA ASP A 69 -11.80 -4.26 22.77
C ASP A 69 -13.00 -5.00 22.16
N PHE A 70 -12.76 -5.87 21.17
CA PHE A 70 -13.84 -6.61 20.52
C PHE A 70 -14.42 -7.63 21.52
N PRO A 71 -15.71 -7.54 21.88
CA PRO A 71 -16.31 -8.44 22.87
C PRO A 71 -16.34 -9.89 22.36
N PRO A 72 -16.24 -10.92 23.22
CA PRO A 72 -16.31 -12.30 22.80
C PRO A 72 -17.69 -12.66 22.22
N PRO A 73 -17.82 -13.68 21.34
CA PRO A 73 -19.10 -14.06 20.72
C PRO A 73 -20.23 -14.36 21.70
N THR A 74 -19.91 -14.81 22.91
CA THR A 74 -20.88 -15.10 23.99
C THR A 74 -21.42 -13.85 24.68
N SER A 75 -20.82 -12.68 24.44
CA SER A 75 -21.23 -11.43 25.07
C SER A 75 -22.48 -10.84 24.39
N PRO A 76 -23.46 -10.32 25.15
CA PRO A 76 -24.62 -9.63 24.58
C PRO A 76 -24.26 -8.37 23.79
N ALA A 77 -23.05 -7.81 23.99
CA ALA A 77 -22.56 -6.64 23.25
C ALA A 77 -22.01 -7.01 21.85
N HIS A 78 -21.72 -8.28 21.58
CA HIS A 78 -21.06 -8.72 20.36
C HIS A 78 -21.81 -8.39 19.06
N PRO A 79 -23.13 -8.61 18.95
CA PRO A 79 -23.88 -8.22 17.76
C PRO A 79 -23.78 -6.73 17.43
N SER A 80 -23.75 -5.86 18.45
CA SER A 80 -23.62 -4.42 18.27
C SER A 80 -22.23 -4.04 17.75
N ALA A 81 -21.17 -4.61 18.35
CA ALA A 81 -19.79 -4.40 17.92
C ALA A 81 -19.54 -4.91 16.50
N ALA A 82 -20.06 -6.10 16.16
CA ALA A 82 -19.97 -6.67 14.81
C ALA A 82 -20.64 -5.78 13.74
N ARG A 83 -21.83 -5.24 14.05
CA ARG A 83 -22.50 -4.29 13.15
C ARG A 83 -21.74 -2.98 13.03
N HIS A 84 -21.17 -2.49 14.13
CA HIS A 84 -20.34 -1.29 14.11
C HIS A 84 -19.11 -1.48 13.21
N LEU A 85 -18.41 -2.62 13.34
CA LEU A 85 -17.33 -3.02 12.45
C LEU A 85 -17.79 -3.02 10.98
N GLY A 86 -18.92 -3.67 10.68
CA GLY A 86 -19.48 -3.68 9.32
C GLY A 86 -19.82 -2.29 8.78
N ARG A 87 -20.30 -1.36 9.62
CA ARG A 87 -20.58 0.04 9.22
C ARG A 87 -19.32 0.85 8.95
N GLN A 88 -18.23 0.61 9.69
CA GLN A 88 -16.95 1.28 9.47
C GLN A 88 -16.18 0.67 8.29
N TRP A 89 -16.47 -0.59 7.93
CA TRP A 89 -15.74 -1.35 6.94
C TRP A 89 -15.59 -0.69 5.55
N PRO A 90 -16.63 -0.04 4.97
CA PRO A 90 -16.51 0.61 3.66
C PRO A 90 -15.38 1.64 3.60
N VAL A 91 -15.08 2.34 4.70
CA VAL A 91 -13.98 3.31 4.76
C VAL A 91 -12.64 2.59 4.55
N PHE A 92 -12.36 1.54 5.33
CA PHE A 92 -11.13 0.73 5.17
C PHE A 92 -11.03 0.06 3.81
N TRP A 93 -12.17 -0.43 3.31
CA TRP A 93 -12.24 -1.10 2.02
C TRP A 93 -11.94 -0.15 0.86
N SER A 94 -12.57 1.03 0.83
CA SER A 94 -12.37 2.04 -0.22
C SER A 94 -10.90 2.41 -0.36
N VAL A 95 -10.22 2.65 0.76
CA VAL A 95 -8.80 2.99 0.81
C VAL A 95 -7.95 1.86 0.20
N GLY A 96 -8.26 0.62 0.57
CA GLY A 96 -7.64 -0.58 0.02
C GLY A 96 -7.77 -0.71 -1.49
N ASN A 97 -8.95 -0.42 -2.05
CA ASN A 97 -9.23 -0.62 -3.47
C ASN A 97 -8.81 0.57 -4.35
N VAL A 98 -8.96 1.79 -3.85
CA VAL A 98 -8.71 3.03 -4.61
C VAL A 98 -7.21 3.35 -4.67
N PHE A 99 -6.44 3.10 -3.60
CA PHE A 99 -5.04 3.47 -3.57
C PHE A 99 -4.09 2.32 -3.96
N PHE A 100 -4.12 1.22 -3.21
CA PHE A 100 -3.09 0.18 -3.34
C PHE A 100 -3.10 -0.55 -4.68
N ARG A 101 -4.27 -0.73 -5.30
CA ARG A 101 -4.37 -1.41 -6.60
C ARG A 101 -3.70 -0.60 -7.71
N PRO A 102 -4.08 0.68 -7.96
CA PRO A 102 -3.38 1.50 -8.94
C PRO A 102 -1.88 1.63 -8.68
N ILE A 103 -1.48 1.88 -7.42
CA ILE A 103 -0.06 2.00 -7.05
C ILE A 103 0.69 0.72 -7.37
N SER A 104 0.14 -0.44 -7.01
CA SER A 104 0.79 -1.72 -7.29
C SER A 104 0.87 -1.98 -8.79
N THR A 105 -0.17 -1.65 -9.56
CA THR A 105 -0.15 -1.75 -11.02
C THR A 105 0.96 -0.88 -11.63
N LEU A 106 1.10 0.36 -11.17
CA LEU A 106 2.21 1.24 -11.58
C LEU A 106 3.56 0.63 -11.19
N GLY A 107 3.68 0.04 -9.99
CA GLY A 107 4.86 -0.68 -9.54
C GLY A 107 5.21 -1.86 -10.46
N ILE A 108 4.22 -2.67 -10.88
CA ILE A 108 4.42 -3.79 -11.82
C ILE A 108 5.04 -3.26 -13.11
N PHE A 109 4.42 -2.28 -13.76
CA PHE A 109 4.89 -1.79 -15.05
C PHE A 109 6.21 -1.02 -14.94
N GLY A 110 6.37 -0.19 -13.91
CA GLY A 110 7.59 0.57 -13.67
C GLY A 110 8.80 -0.34 -13.46
N TYR A 111 8.67 -1.34 -12.60
CA TYR A 111 9.76 -2.28 -12.36
C TYR A 111 9.96 -3.29 -13.50
N ALA A 112 8.91 -3.70 -14.20
CA ALA A 112 9.07 -4.53 -15.41
C ALA A 112 9.82 -3.78 -16.52
N PHE A 113 9.52 -2.49 -16.71
CA PHE A 113 10.24 -1.64 -17.65
C PHE A 113 11.71 -1.47 -17.25
N ALA A 114 11.99 -1.19 -15.97
CA ALA A 114 13.35 -1.12 -15.45
C ALA A 114 14.14 -2.42 -15.67
N ALA A 115 13.50 -3.57 -15.43
CA ALA A 115 14.11 -4.88 -15.71
C ALA A 115 14.42 -5.05 -17.20
N TYR A 116 13.49 -4.68 -18.08
CA TYR A 116 13.68 -4.76 -19.53
C TYR A 116 14.82 -3.87 -20.03
N ASP A 117 14.90 -2.62 -19.56
CA ASP A 117 15.95 -1.67 -19.94
C ASP A 117 17.34 -2.15 -19.48
N ALA A 118 17.45 -2.61 -18.23
CA ALA A 118 18.69 -3.16 -17.67
C ALA A 118 19.13 -4.44 -18.42
N PHE A 119 18.19 -5.34 -18.74
CA PHE A 119 18.47 -6.56 -19.50
C PHE A 119 18.94 -6.26 -20.92
N SER A 120 18.28 -5.33 -21.61
CA SER A 120 18.62 -4.92 -22.97
C SER A 120 20.02 -4.30 -23.01
N SER A 121 20.33 -3.42 -22.05
CA SER A 121 21.64 -2.78 -21.92
C SER A 121 22.76 -3.79 -21.61
N ALA A 122 22.49 -4.80 -20.79
CA ALA A 122 23.45 -5.88 -20.52
C ALA A 122 23.71 -6.74 -21.77
N SER A 123 22.65 -7.07 -22.51
CA SER A 123 22.73 -7.90 -23.72
C SER A 123 23.51 -7.21 -24.85
N SER A 124 23.35 -5.89 -25.02
CA SER A 124 24.12 -5.11 -25.99
C SER A 124 25.60 -5.06 -25.68
N ARG A 125 25.99 -4.98 -24.39
CA ARG A 125 27.39 -5.02 -23.96
C ARG A 125 28.06 -6.34 -24.31
N LEU A 126 27.39 -7.46 -24.06
CA LEU A 126 27.89 -8.78 -24.41
C LEU A 126 28.12 -8.94 -25.92
N ARG A 127 27.24 -8.38 -26.76
CA ARG A 127 27.35 -8.46 -28.22
C ARG A 127 28.51 -7.65 -28.80
N ASN A 128 28.79 -6.48 -28.21
CA ASN A 128 29.82 -5.56 -28.72
C ASN A 128 31.22 -5.83 -28.15
N THR A 129 31.36 -6.84 -27.28
CA THR A 129 32.67 -7.28 -26.79
C THR A 129 33.37 -8.10 -27.86
N THR A 130 33.80 -7.45 -28.94
CA THR A 130 34.72 -8.03 -29.91
C THR A 130 36.12 -8.03 -29.27
N PRO A 131 36.80 -9.18 -29.15
CA PRO A 131 38.14 -9.22 -28.57
C PRO A 131 39.11 -8.42 -29.46
N GLY A 132 39.51 -7.22 -28.99
CA GLY A 132 40.63 -6.46 -29.55
C GLY A 132 40.46 -4.96 -29.83
N VAL A 133 39.27 -4.34 -29.72
CA VAL A 133 39.06 -2.96 -30.26
C VAL A 133 38.41 -1.94 -29.29
N SER A 134 38.02 -2.28 -28.06
CA SER A 134 36.96 -1.52 -27.36
C SER A 134 37.34 -0.58 -26.20
N ALA A 135 38.61 -0.37 -25.83
CA ALA A 135 38.93 0.43 -24.64
C ALA A 135 38.77 1.96 -24.80
N ALA A 136 38.83 2.50 -26.03
CA ALA A 136 38.98 3.95 -26.24
C ALA A 136 37.68 4.72 -26.56
N TYR A 137 36.55 4.05 -26.79
CA TYR A 137 35.30 4.72 -27.20
C TYR A 137 34.10 4.46 -26.26
N GLU A 138 34.32 3.84 -25.10
CA GLU A 138 33.26 3.46 -24.17
C GLU A 138 32.93 4.57 -23.14
N THR A 139 33.45 5.78 -23.30
CA THR A 139 33.19 6.91 -22.38
C THR A 139 31.86 7.63 -22.67
N THR A 140 31.20 7.39 -23.80
CA THR A 140 30.06 8.23 -24.23
C THR A 140 28.72 7.47 -24.33
N ARG A 141 28.68 6.15 -24.08
CA ARG A 141 27.46 5.35 -24.29
C ARG A 141 26.74 4.97 -23.00
N GLY A 142 25.77 5.81 -22.65
CA GLY A 142 24.46 5.34 -22.21
C GLY A 142 24.13 5.55 -20.73
N THR A 143 23.27 6.52 -20.48
CA THR A 143 22.46 6.69 -19.25
C THR A 143 21.41 5.57 -19.09
N GLY A 144 21.79 4.31 -19.36
CA GLY A 144 20.95 3.15 -19.09
C GLY A 144 20.96 2.85 -17.59
N MET A 145 19.89 2.24 -17.07
CA MET A 145 19.85 1.87 -15.66
C MET A 145 20.99 0.88 -15.36
N GLN A 146 21.90 1.27 -14.46
CA GLN A 146 22.91 0.38 -13.91
C GLN A 146 22.26 -0.47 -12.82
N GLY A 147 22.44 -1.80 -12.87
CA GLY A 147 21.86 -2.73 -11.92
C GLY A 147 21.60 -4.11 -12.52
N ASP A 148 21.47 -5.13 -11.68
CA ASP A 148 21.06 -6.47 -12.11
C ASP A 148 19.53 -6.50 -12.32
N TRP A 149 19.13 -6.68 -13.58
CA TRP A 149 17.73 -6.70 -14.03
C TRP A 149 16.83 -7.66 -13.24
N ARG A 150 17.42 -8.73 -12.67
CA ARG A 150 16.71 -9.74 -11.89
C ARG A 150 16.03 -9.13 -10.66
N PHE A 151 16.68 -8.16 -10.00
CA PHE A 151 16.10 -7.52 -8.82
C PHE A 151 14.89 -6.66 -9.19
N TYR A 152 14.92 -5.94 -10.30
CA TYR A 152 13.75 -5.20 -10.79
C TYR A 152 12.62 -6.16 -11.21
N ALA A 153 12.94 -7.30 -11.82
CA ALA A 153 11.94 -8.32 -12.13
C ALA A 153 11.28 -8.89 -10.86
N VAL A 154 12.06 -9.16 -9.80
CA VAL A 154 11.53 -9.58 -8.50
C VAL A 154 10.65 -8.49 -7.88
N SER A 155 11.07 -7.22 -7.93
CA SER A 155 10.26 -6.09 -7.45
C SER A 155 8.92 -6.00 -8.19
N ALA A 156 8.89 -6.18 -9.52
CA ALA A 156 7.66 -6.23 -10.30
C ALA A 156 6.75 -7.39 -9.86
N LEU A 157 7.33 -8.58 -9.62
CA LEU A 157 6.60 -9.76 -9.17
C LEU A 157 5.99 -9.55 -7.77
N CYS A 158 6.69 -8.90 -6.84
CA CYS A 158 6.15 -8.56 -5.52
C CYS A 158 4.87 -7.71 -5.62
N HIS A 159 4.82 -6.75 -6.55
CA HIS A 159 3.61 -5.97 -6.79
C HIS A 159 2.50 -6.79 -7.46
N LEU A 160 2.83 -7.69 -8.39
CA LEU A 160 1.86 -8.60 -8.99
C LEU A 160 1.21 -9.51 -7.93
N VAL A 161 2.03 -10.11 -7.06
CA VAL A 161 1.55 -10.91 -5.93
C VAL A 161 0.61 -10.09 -5.05
N THR A 162 0.93 -8.83 -4.78
CA THR A 162 0.07 -7.94 -3.98
C THR A 162 -1.30 -7.73 -4.64
N VAL A 163 -1.35 -7.50 -5.97
CA VAL A 163 -2.60 -7.31 -6.71
C VAL A 163 -3.44 -8.59 -6.71
N VAL A 164 -2.84 -9.73 -7.03
CA VAL A 164 -3.53 -11.04 -7.08
C VAL A 164 -4.03 -11.43 -5.69
N HIS A 165 -3.18 -11.30 -4.67
CA HIS A 165 -3.55 -11.55 -3.27
C HIS A 165 -4.73 -10.68 -2.83
N SER A 166 -4.70 -9.39 -3.17
CA SER A 166 -5.80 -8.48 -2.85
C SER A 166 -7.10 -8.85 -3.58
N ALA A 167 -7.03 -9.39 -4.80
CA ALA A 167 -8.19 -9.80 -5.56
C ALA A 167 -8.79 -11.12 -5.03
N VAL A 168 -7.95 -12.14 -4.87
CA VAL A 168 -8.41 -13.50 -4.57
C VAL A 168 -8.70 -13.70 -3.08
N ASN A 169 -7.85 -13.17 -2.20
CA ASN A 169 -7.92 -13.48 -0.77
C ASN A 169 -8.68 -12.41 0.02
N MET A 170 -8.50 -11.13 -0.32
CA MET A 170 -9.06 -10.02 0.48
C MET A 170 -10.48 -9.65 0.08
N GLN A 171 -10.84 -9.67 -1.21
CA GLN A 171 -12.18 -9.26 -1.63
C GLN A 171 -13.30 -10.14 -1.08
N PRO A 172 -13.18 -11.47 -1.02
CA PRO A 172 -14.22 -12.30 -0.41
C PRO A 172 -14.43 -11.99 1.07
N ILE A 173 -13.35 -11.70 1.80
CA ILE A 173 -13.43 -11.32 3.22
C ILE A 173 -14.07 -9.94 3.37
N ASN A 174 -13.72 -9.00 2.49
CA ASN A 174 -14.34 -7.67 2.51
C ASN A 174 -15.86 -7.75 2.32
N GLY A 175 -16.34 -8.60 1.40
CA GLY A 175 -17.77 -8.81 1.20
C GLY A 175 -18.46 -9.39 2.44
N ARG A 176 -17.80 -10.32 3.14
CA ARG A 176 -18.33 -10.91 4.39
C ARG A 176 -18.43 -9.89 5.53
N ILE A 177 -17.43 -9.04 5.69
CA ILE A 177 -17.43 -8.01 6.73
C ILE A 177 -18.42 -6.88 6.38
N ASP A 178 -18.52 -6.50 5.11
CA ASP A 178 -19.50 -5.50 4.66
C ASP A 178 -20.94 -5.97 4.88
N ALA A 179 -21.23 -7.26 4.71
CA ALA A 179 -22.54 -7.85 4.98
C ALA A 179 -22.96 -7.74 6.46
N LEU A 180 -22.02 -7.55 7.40
CA LEU A 180 -22.34 -7.41 8.83
C LEU A 180 -23.14 -6.12 9.14
N LYS A 181 -23.15 -5.14 8.24
CA LYS A 181 -23.91 -3.89 8.42
C LYS A 181 -25.42 -4.06 8.24
N ALA A 182 -25.86 -5.10 7.53
CA ALA A 182 -27.26 -5.31 7.19
C ALA A 182 -28.10 -5.72 8.41
N GLU A 183 -29.30 -5.15 8.52
CA GLU A 183 -30.29 -5.58 9.49
C GLU A 183 -30.91 -6.89 8.97
N GLY A 184 -30.69 -7.99 9.69
CA GLY A 184 -31.12 -9.34 9.25
C GLY A 184 -29.98 -10.33 9.01
N THR A 185 -28.71 -9.89 9.14
CA THR A 185 -27.58 -10.82 9.16
C THR A 185 -27.72 -11.80 10.31
N GLY A 186 -27.72 -13.10 10.00
CA GLY A 186 -27.90 -14.18 10.98
C GLY A 186 -26.85 -14.14 12.09
N THR A 187 -27.23 -14.60 13.29
CA THR A 187 -26.36 -14.61 14.47
C THR A 187 -25.03 -15.34 14.21
N ALA A 188 -25.07 -16.45 13.48
CA ALA A 188 -23.89 -17.23 13.10
C ALA A 188 -22.85 -16.45 12.27
N GLU A 189 -23.25 -15.43 11.51
CA GLU A 189 -22.32 -14.58 10.77
C GLU A 189 -21.78 -13.43 11.64
N LEU A 190 -22.60 -12.91 12.56
CA LEU A 190 -22.15 -11.93 13.55
C LEU A 190 -21.08 -12.52 14.47
N GLU A 191 -21.25 -13.78 14.92
CA GLU A 191 -20.27 -14.50 15.75
C GLU A 191 -18.90 -14.66 15.07
N LYS A 192 -18.86 -14.67 13.73
CA LYS A 192 -17.61 -14.77 12.95
C LYS A 192 -16.99 -13.41 12.62
N ALA A 193 -17.60 -12.29 13.03
CA ALA A 193 -17.11 -10.96 12.69
C ALA A 193 -15.66 -10.74 13.11
N GLU A 194 -15.33 -11.09 14.35
CA GLU A 194 -13.98 -11.00 14.88
C GLU A 194 -13.00 -11.89 14.10
N PHE A 195 -13.41 -13.12 13.81
CA PHE A 195 -12.61 -14.06 13.02
C PHE A 195 -12.27 -13.49 11.63
N TRP A 196 -13.26 -12.93 10.93
CA TRP A 196 -13.06 -12.33 9.62
C TRP A 196 -12.12 -11.12 9.69
N ALA A 197 -12.30 -10.23 10.66
CA ALA A 197 -11.44 -9.06 10.82
C ALA A 197 -10.00 -9.43 11.19
N ARG A 198 -9.79 -10.39 12.10
CA ARG A 198 -8.45 -10.90 12.44
C ARG A 198 -7.78 -11.58 11.23
N ARG A 199 -8.54 -12.36 10.47
CA ARG A 199 -8.05 -13.00 9.25
C ARG A 199 -7.67 -11.95 8.21
N TRP A 200 -8.50 -10.94 8.01
CA TRP A 200 -8.20 -9.81 7.13
C TRP A 200 -6.90 -9.11 7.55
N ALA A 201 -6.73 -8.79 8.83
CA ALA A 201 -5.54 -8.11 9.35
C ALA A 201 -4.26 -8.92 9.07
N LYS A 202 -4.29 -10.24 9.30
CA LYS A 202 -3.17 -11.13 8.98
C LYS A 202 -2.85 -11.15 7.49
N LEU A 203 -3.87 -11.21 6.64
CA LEU A 203 -3.67 -11.22 5.18
C LEU A 203 -3.25 -9.84 4.65
N ASN A 204 -3.62 -8.74 5.31
CA ASN A 204 -3.21 -7.40 4.94
C ASN A 204 -1.70 -7.18 5.15
N LEU A 205 -1.05 -7.97 6.03
CA LEU A 205 0.41 -7.95 6.22
C LEU A 205 1.17 -8.18 4.90
N VAL A 206 0.66 -9.05 4.03
CA VAL A 206 1.28 -9.31 2.71
C VAL A 206 1.36 -8.04 1.86
N ARG A 207 0.34 -7.17 1.95
CA ARG A 207 0.27 -5.89 1.21
C ARG A 207 1.24 -4.85 1.75
N LEU A 208 1.83 -5.08 2.92
CA LEU A 208 2.89 -4.25 3.49
C LEU A 208 4.27 -4.83 3.19
N VAL A 209 4.45 -6.13 3.42
CA VAL A 209 5.75 -6.78 3.28
C VAL A 209 6.21 -6.79 1.81
N MET A 210 5.31 -7.09 0.87
CA MET A 210 5.70 -7.22 -0.54
C MET A 210 6.19 -5.91 -1.16
N PRO A 211 5.48 -4.75 -1.04
CA PRO A 211 6.00 -3.48 -1.53
C PRO A 211 7.27 -3.02 -0.81
N LEU A 212 7.41 -3.32 0.49
CA LEU A 212 8.63 -3.03 1.23
C LEU A 212 9.83 -3.77 0.65
N VAL A 213 9.71 -5.09 0.43
CA VAL A 213 10.75 -5.90 -0.22
C VAL A 213 11.05 -5.38 -1.62
N ALA A 214 10.02 -5.09 -2.42
CA ALA A 214 10.17 -4.56 -3.77
C ALA A 214 10.96 -3.24 -3.78
N GLY A 215 10.61 -2.31 -2.88
CA GLY A 215 11.26 -1.02 -2.72
C GLY A 215 12.70 -1.15 -2.24
N SER A 216 12.97 -2.00 -1.24
CA SER A 216 14.33 -2.23 -0.73
C SER A 216 15.24 -2.84 -1.80
N LEU A 217 14.75 -3.82 -2.57
CA LEU A 217 15.53 -4.40 -3.67
C LEU A 217 15.82 -3.37 -4.77
N ALA A 218 14.81 -2.61 -5.19
CA ALA A 218 14.99 -1.58 -6.20
C ALA A 218 15.95 -0.47 -5.74
N LEU A 219 15.83 -0.02 -4.49
CA LEU A 219 16.72 0.97 -3.89
C LEU A 219 18.15 0.44 -3.80
N SER A 220 18.35 -0.83 -3.43
CA SER A 220 19.68 -1.45 -3.38
C SER A 220 20.38 -1.47 -4.75
N GLN A 221 19.62 -1.54 -5.86
CA GLN A 221 20.19 -1.43 -7.20
C GLN A 221 20.48 0.03 -7.56
N ALA A 222 19.58 0.95 -7.20
CA ALA A 222 19.76 2.38 -7.45
C ALA A 222 20.95 2.99 -6.71
N LEU A 223 21.35 2.44 -5.56
CA LEU A 223 22.49 2.89 -4.76
C LEU A 223 23.83 2.24 -5.14
N LYS A 224 23.84 1.26 -6.07
CA LYS A 224 25.08 0.66 -6.60
C LYS A 224 25.72 1.48 -7.73
N VAL A 225 25.22 2.70 -7.94
CA VAL A 225 25.74 3.68 -8.91
C VAL A 225 26.97 4.37 -8.36
#